data_AF-A0A7C5KWJ9-F1
#
_entry.id   AF-A0A7C5KWJ9-F1
#
_cell.length_a   1.000
_cell.length_b   1.000
_cell.length_c   1.000
_cell.angle_alpha   90.00
_cell.angle_beta   90.00
_cell.angle_gamma   90.00
#
_symmetry.space_group_name_H-M   'P 1'
#
loop_
_entity.id
_entity.type
_entity.pdbx_description
1 polymer ?
#
loop_
_entity_poly.entity_id
_entity_poly.type
_entity_poly.pdbx_seq_one_letter_code
_entity_poly.pdbx_strand_id
1 'polypeptide(L)'
;MNVVPVYLTDSTVKSVLEDLPNDPKVGQMTKKELRDTVFKRLNISSVYSVTPSHIKVTKGRNVNIVTVEYEPRGTLIGNLEYIVHFKHEVKITTR
;
A
#
# COMPACT_ATOMS: atom_id res chain seq x y z
N MET A 1 21.92 3.20 -10.89
CA MET A 1 21.44 1.92 -10.33
C MET A 1 19.91 1.92 -10.35
N ASN A 2 19.30 0.95 -11.03
CA ASN A 2 17.85 0.94 -11.34
C ASN A 2 16.93 0.57 -10.17
N VAL A 3 17.46 0.46 -8.94
CA VAL A 3 16.69 0.13 -7.72
C VAL A 3 16.18 1.38 -6.99
N VAL A 4 16.81 2.54 -7.22
CA VAL A 4 16.42 3.80 -6.56
C VAL A 4 14.95 4.16 -6.82
N PRO A 5 14.40 4.05 -8.06
CA PRO A 5 12.98 4.33 -8.31
C PRO A 5 12.01 3.43 -7.54
N VAL A 6 12.42 2.20 -7.23
CA VAL A 6 11.59 1.22 -6.50
C VAL A 6 11.39 1.65 -5.05
N TYR A 7 12.46 2.07 -4.37
CA TYR A 7 12.38 2.58 -3.00
C TYR A 7 11.68 3.94 -2.91
N LEU A 8 11.82 4.80 -3.93
CA LEU A 8 11.04 6.04 -4.00
C LEU A 8 9.54 5.74 -4.12
N THR A 9 9.16 4.80 -4.98
CA THR A 9 7.77 4.35 -5.12
C THR A 9 7.25 3.75 -3.80
N ASP A 10 8.06 2.92 -3.14
CA ASP A 10 7.71 2.34 -1.83
C ASP A 10 7.54 3.41 -0.74
N SER A 11 8.38 4.45 -0.73
CA SER A 11 8.20 5.57 0.20
C SER A 11 6.85 6.27 0.00
N THR A 12 6.37 6.38 -1.25
CA THR A 12 5.03 6.90 -1.55
C THR A 12 3.94 5.96 -1.04
N VAL A 13 4.10 4.63 -1.18
CA VAL A 13 3.17 3.64 -0.61
C VAL A 13 3.04 3.83 0.89
N LYS A 14 4.19 3.93 1.58
CA LYS A 14 4.26 4.15 3.02
C LYS A 14 3.52 5.43 3.42
N SER A 15 3.81 6.56 2.78
CA SER A 15 3.16 7.84 3.09
C SER A 15 1.64 7.78 2.91
N VAL A 16 1.16 7.18 1.80
CA VAL A 16 -0.28 7.02 1.55
C VAL A 16 -0.96 6.20 2.66
N LEU A 17 -0.29 5.16 3.17
CA LEU A 17 -0.81 4.33 4.26
C LEU A 17 -0.80 5.07 5.60
N GLU A 18 0.29 5.78 5.91
CA GLU A 18 0.42 6.57 7.14
C GLU A 18 -0.62 7.72 7.20
N ASP A 19 -1.10 8.20 6.06
CA ASP A 19 -2.16 9.21 5.97
C ASP A 19 -3.59 8.65 6.12
N LEU A 20 -3.80 7.32 6.04
CA LEU A 20 -5.15 6.74 6.16
C LEU A 20 -5.83 6.99 7.50
N PRO A 21 -5.17 6.83 8.67
CA PRO A 21 -5.78 7.08 9.98
C PRO A 21 -6.21 8.53 10.19
N ASN A 22 -5.63 9.47 9.43
CA ASN A 22 -5.97 10.90 9.51
C ASN A 22 -7.29 11.24 8.82
N ASP A 23 -7.83 10.33 7.99
CA ASP A 23 -9.13 10.53 7.36
C ASP A 23 -10.26 9.90 8.20
N PRO A 24 -11.15 10.71 8.81
CA PRO A 24 -12.20 10.22 9.69
C PRO A 24 -13.22 9.33 8.97
N LYS A 25 -13.35 9.43 7.64
CA LYS A 25 -14.29 8.61 6.86
C LYS A 25 -13.83 7.15 6.75
N VAL A 26 -12.52 6.92 6.83
CA VAL A 26 -11.88 5.63 6.59
C VAL A 26 -12.20 4.61 7.68
N GLY A 27 -12.41 5.07 8.92
CA GLY A 27 -12.80 4.20 10.05
C GLY A 27 -14.14 3.49 9.85
N GLN A 28 -15.08 4.14 9.16
CA GLN A 28 -16.46 3.65 8.97
C GLN A 28 -16.66 2.85 7.68
N MET A 29 -15.70 2.89 6.75
CA MET A 29 -15.77 2.18 5.46
C MET A 29 -15.84 0.67 5.65
N THR A 30 -16.58 -0.04 4.81
CA THR A 30 -16.50 -1.50 4.71
C THR A 30 -15.09 -1.96 4.30
N LYS A 31 -14.81 -3.26 4.44
CA LYS A 31 -13.54 -3.86 4.00
C LYS A 31 -13.25 -3.57 2.52
N LYS A 32 -14.28 -3.65 1.66
CA LYS A 32 -14.16 -3.41 0.22
C LYS A 32 -13.87 -1.94 -0.08
N GLU A 33 -14.67 -1.03 0.48
CA GLU A 33 -14.49 0.41 0.29
C GLU A 33 -13.12 0.90 0.77
N LEU A 34 -12.66 0.38 1.91
CA LEU A 34 -11.33 0.70 2.45
C LEU A 34 -10.22 0.25 1.48
N ARG A 35 -10.30 -0.99 0.99
CA ARG A 35 -9.34 -1.52 0.01
C ARG A 35 -9.34 -0.70 -1.29
N ASP A 36 -10.52 -0.41 -1.82
CA ASP A 36 -10.68 0.33 -3.06
C ASP A 36 -10.21 1.79 -2.90
N THR A 37 -10.40 2.40 -1.72
CA THR A 37 -9.87 3.73 -1.37
C THR A 37 -8.35 3.74 -1.34
N VAL A 38 -7.73 2.76 -0.67
CA VAL A 38 -6.26 2.62 -0.64
C VAL A 38 -5.72 2.48 -2.05
N PHE A 39 -6.28 1.59 -2.86
CA PHE A 39 -5.88 1.39 -4.24
C PHE A 39 -6.02 2.67 -5.08
N LYS A 40 -7.12 3.41 -4.92
CA LYS A 40 -7.33 4.68 -5.63
C LYS A 40 -6.29 5.73 -5.25
N ARG A 41 -5.97 5.88 -3.96
CA ARG A 41 -4.94 6.82 -3.49
C ARG A 41 -3.56 6.49 -4.06
N LEU A 42 -3.18 5.22 -4.02
CA LEU A 42 -1.91 4.76 -4.60
C LEU A 42 -1.82 5.08 -6.10
N ASN A 43 -2.88 4.85 -6.88
CA ASN A 43 -2.90 5.21 -8.30
C ASN A 43 -2.80 6.73 -8.54
N ILE A 44 -3.48 7.55 -7.73
CA ILE A 44 -3.38 9.02 -7.79
C ILE A 44 -1.95 9.47 -7.51
N SER A 45 -1.26 8.80 -6.60
CA SER A 45 0.16 9.03 -6.29
C SER A 45 1.13 8.32 -7.24
N SER A 46 0.66 7.89 -8.42
CA SER A 46 1.45 7.23 -9.46
C SER A 46 2.15 5.92 -9.03
N VAL A 47 1.58 5.21 -8.06
CA VAL A 47 2.02 3.87 -7.67
C VAL A 47 1.22 2.81 -8.43
N TYR A 48 1.84 2.22 -9.46
CA TYR A 48 1.21 1.21 -10.31
C TYR A 48 1.67 -0.23 -10.03
N SER A 49 2.70 -0.41 -9.21
CA SER A 49 3.22 -1.73 -8.80
C SER A 49 2.30 -2.47 -7.83
N VAL A 50 1.36 -1.76 -7.19
CA VAL A 50 0.42 -2.31 -6.23
C VAL A 50 -0.93 -2.53 -6.89
N THR A 51 -1.47 -3.75 -6.80
CA THR A 51 -2.79 -4.12 -7.30
C THR A 51 -3.75 -4.35 -6.12
N PRO A 52 -5.08 -4.42 -6.34
CA PRO A 52 -6.03 -4.65 -5.26
C PRO A 52 -5.84 -5.96 -4.49
N SER A 53 -5.17 -6.97 -5.08
CA SER A 53 -4.86 -8.24 -4.41
C SER A 53 -3.71 -8.12 -3.39
N HIS A 54 -2.84 -7.12 -3.55
CA HIS A 54 -1.75 -6.83 -2.61
C HIS A 54 -2.24 -6.10 -1.35
N ILE A 55 -3.50 -5.66 -1.33
CA ILE A 55 -4.09 -4.88 -0.24
C ILE A 55 -5.00 -5.78 0.59
N LYS A 56 -4.57 -6.10 1.81
CA LYS A 56 -5.35 -6.86 2.78
C LYS A 56 -5.94 -5.90 3.81
N VAL A 57 -7.23 -6.07 4.07
CA VAL A 57 -7.94 -5.35 5.12
C VAL A 57 -8.50 -6.34 6.12
N THR A 58 -8.17 -6.15 7.39
CA THR A 58 -8.66 -6.94 8.52
C THR A 58 -9.52 -6.04 9.40
N LYS A 59 -10.79 -6.39 9.56
CA LYS A 59 -11.74 -5.67 10.41
C LYS A 59 -11.64 -6.18 11.85
N GLY A 60 -11.65 -5.27 12.82
CA GLY A 60 -11.67 -5.57 14.24
C GLY A 60 -12.72 -4.73 14.97
N ARG A 61 -12.92 -5.00 16.26
CA ARG A 61 -13.98 -4.35 17.06
C ARG A 61 -13.75 -2.84 17.25
N ASN A 62 -12.49 -2.42 17.42
CA ASN A 62 -12.09 -1.02 17.67
C ASN A 62 -11.02 -0.52 16.69
N VAL A 63 -10.43 -1.42 15.90
CA VAL A 63 -9.30 -1.14 15.02
C VAL A 63 -9.44 -1.96 13.75
N ASN A 64 -9.33 -1.29 12.61
CA ASN A 64 -9.11 -1.92 11.32
C ASN A 64 -7.61 -1.92 11.02
N ILE A 65 -7.11 -2.99 10.41
CA ILE A 65 -5.72 -3.10 9.98
C ILE A 65 -5.71 -3.16 8.46
N VAL A 66 -4.95 -2.25 7.85
CA VAL A 66 -4.67 -2.27 6.40
C VAL A 66 -3.22 -2.68 6.21
N THR A 67 -3.01 -3.72 5.43
CA THR A 67 -1.69 -4.23 5.06
C THR A 67 -1.54 -4.15 3.55
N VAL A 68 -0.42 -3.61 3.08
CA VAL A 68 -0.03 -3.63 1.67
C VAL A 68 1.26 -4.41 1.56
N GLU A 69 1.21 -5.53 0.85
CA GLU A 69 2.33 -6.47 0.69
C GLU A 69 2.47 -6.82 -0.79
N TYR A 70 3.62 -6.51 -1.39
CA TYR A 70 3.83 -6.64 -2.83
C TYR A 70 5.31 -6.82 -3.19
N GLU A 71 5.55 -7.37 -4.37
CA GLU A 71 6.90 -7.74 -4.84
C GLU A 71 7.21 -7.20 -6.24
N PRO A 72 7.70 -5.95 -6.38
CA PRO A 72 8.09 -5.44 -7.68
C PRO A 72 9.30 -6.22 -8.21
N ARG A 73 9.26 -6.51 -9.52
CA ARG A 73 10.32 -7.18 -10.27
C ARG A 73 10.78 -6.30 -11.43
N GLY A 74 12.04 -6.41 -11.81
CA GLY A 74 12.54 -5.71 -12.98
C GLY A 74 14.01 -6.00 -13.28
N THR A 75 14.51 -5.43 -14.36
CA THR A 75 15.91 -5.61 -14.78
C THR A 75 16.83 -4.63 -14.05
N LEU A 76 17.93 -5.15 -13.50
CA LEU A 76 19.03 -4.34 -13.00
C LEU A 76 19.94 -3.92 -14.15
N ILE A 77 20.69 -4.87 -14.73
CA ILE A 77 21.67 -4.67 -15.80
C ILE A 77 21.79 -5.96 -16.61
N GLY A 78 21.73 -5.89 -17.95
CA GLY A 78 21.85 -7.08 -18.80
C GLY A 78 20.75 -8.10 -18.49
N ASN A 79 21.14 -9.34 -18.16
CA ASN A 79 20.25 -10.42 -17.74
C ASN A 79 20.02 -10.51 -16.22
N LEU A 80 20.58 -9.58 -15.44
CA LEU A 80 20.39 -9.55 -13.99
C LEU A 80 19.05 -8.89 -13.64
N GLU A 81 18.21 -9.59 -12.91
CA GLU A 81 16.91 -9.11 -12.43
C GLU A 81 16.91 -8.88 -10.92
N TYR A 82 15.97 -8.07 -10.45
CA TYR A 82 15.67 -7.89 -9.03
C TYR A 82 14.25 -8.35 -8.71
N ILE A 83 14.08 -8.76 -7.46
CA ILE A 83 12.81 -8.84 -6.76
C ILE A 83 13.01 -8.20 -5.39
N VAL A 84 12.08 -7.34 -4.99
CA VAL A 84 12.08 -6.74 -3.65
C VAL A 84 10.76 -7.08 -2.99
N HIS A 85 10.76 -7.35 -1.69
CA HIS A 85 9.54 -7.60 -0.94
C HIS A 85 9.28 -6.41 -0.01
N PHE A 86 8.13 -5.76 -0.20
CA PHE A 86 7.69 -4.66 0.67
C PHE A 86 6.44 -5.05 1.43
N LYS A 87 6.39 -4.63 2.69
CA LYS A 87 5.25 -4.84 3.57
C LYS A 87 5.06 -3.63 4.48
N HIS A 88 3.88 -3.04 4.38
CA HIS A 88 3.47 -1.90 5.20
C HIS A 88 2.15 -2.22 5.89
N GLU A 89 2.03 -1.83 7.16
CA GLU A 89 0.82 -2.02 7.96
C GLU A 89 0.44 -0.74 8.69
N VAL A 90 -0.84 -0.39 8.65
CA VAL A 90 -1.38 0.73 9.42
C VAL A 90 -2.65 0.33 10.16
N LYS A 91 -2.78 0.85 11.39
CA LYS A 91 -3.94 0.66 12.27
C LYS A 91 -4.84 1.88 12.18
N ILE A 92 -6.12 1.65 11.96
CA ILE A 92 -7.15 2.69 11.80
C ILE A 92 -8.17 2.47 12.91
N THR A 93 -8.24 3.41 13.85
CA THR A 93 -9.20 3.35 14.95
C THR A 93 -10.61 3.57 14.41
N THR A 94 -11.52 2.65 14.71
CA THR A 94 -12.95 2.82 14.43
C THR A 94 -13.57 3.58 15.60
N ARG A 95 -13.90 4.86 15.40
CA ARG A 95 -14.67 5.65 16.38
C ARG A 95 -16.15 5.27 16.33
#